data_AF-A0A6A7L6C9-F1
#
_entry.id   AF-A0A6A7L6C9-F1
#
_cell.length_a   1.000
_cell.length_b   1.000
_cell.length_c   1.000
_cell.angle_alpha   90.00
_cell.angle_beta   90.00
_cell.angle_gamma   90.00
#
_symmetry.space_group_name_H-M   'P 1'
#
loop_
_entity.id
_entity.type
_entity.pdbx_description
1 polymer ?
#
loop_
_entity_poly.entity_id
_entity_poly.type
_entity_poly.pdbx_seq_one_letter_code
_entity_poly.pdbx_strand_id
1 'polypeptide(L)' 'MPEIQVQVPEELESALRDHIAAGEFADASALVAEAVRYYLDRHPLEAWQEYVRQEIEWSRQHAGR' A
#
# COMPACT_ATOMS: atom_id res chain seq x y z
N MET A 1 1.87 -15.56 5.44
CA MET A 1 1.25 -14.24 5.63
C MET A 1 0.03 -14.15 4.72
N PRO A 2 -1.03 -13.40 5.06
CA PRO A 2 -2.14 -13.19 4.13
C PRO A 2 -1.63 -12.51 2.86
N GLU A 3 -2.12 -12.96 1.71
CA GLU A 3 -1.78 -12.42 0.40
C GLU A 3 -2.80 -11.31 0.06
N ILE A 4 -2.31 -10.11 -0.26
CA ILE A 4 -3.15 -8.96 -0.59
C ILE A 4 -2.95 -8.64 -2.06
N GLN A 5 -4.03 -8.64 -2.83
CA GLN A 5 -4.02 -8.16 -4.20
C GLN A 5 -4.42 -6.68 -4.21
N VAL A 6 -3.57 -5.85 -4.82
CA VAL A 6 -3.82 -4.42 -4.97
C VAL A 6 -3.65 -4.04 -6.43
N GLN A 7 -4.49 -3.12 -6.92
CA GLN A 7 -4.25 -2.44 -8.18
C GLN A 7 -3.44 -1.17 -7.87
N VAL A 8 -2.31 -1.02 -8.53
CA VAL A 8 -1.46 0.17 -8.43
C VAL A 8 -1.59 1.02 -9.68
N PRO A 9 -1.42 2.35 -9.59
CA PRO A 9 -1.34 3.22 -10.76
C PRO A 9 -0.19 2.79 -11.69
N GLU A 10 -0.37 2.98 -12.99
CA GLU A 10 0.61 2.57 -14.02
C GLU A 10 1.97 3.25 -13.82
N GLU A 11 1.98 4.50 -13.38
CA GLU A 11 3.20 5.25 -13.09
C GLU A 11 4.01 4.60 -11.96
N LEU A 12 3.32 4.06 -10.95
CA LEU A 12 3.95 3.34 -9.86
C LEU A 12 4.49 1.99 -10.35
N GLU A 13 3.74 1.32 -11.23
CA GLU A 13 4.16 0.05 -11.83
C GLU A 13 5.45 0.20 -12.65
N SER A 14 5.58 1.28 -13.43
CA SER A 14 6.80 1.56 -14.18
C SER A 14 8.00 1.72 -13.24
N ALA A 15 7.86 2.53 -12.19
CA ALA A 15 8.93 2.75 -11.21
C ALA A 15 9.31 1.45 -10.50
N LEU A 16 8.33 0.63 -10.11
CA LEU A 16 8.55 -0.69 -9.51
C LEU A 16 9.41 -1.59 -10.42
N ARG A 17 9.08 -1.66 -11.71
CA ARG A 17 9.83 -2.47 -12.68
C ARG A 17 11.27 -2.00 -12.82
N ASP A 18 11.51 -0.69 -12.85
CA ASP A 18 12.86 -0.13 -12.98
C ASP A 18 13.74 -0.49 -11.78
N HIS A 19 13.22 -0.36 -10.55
CA HIS A 19 13.94 -0.72 -9.33
C HIS A 19 14.25 -2.23 -9.22
N ILE A 20 13.33 -3.09 -9.67
CA ILE A 20 13.57 -4.54 -9.71
C ILE A 20 14.60 -4.88 -10.79
N ALA A 21 14.51 -4.28 -11.98
CA ALA A 21 15.44 -4.49 -13.08
C ALA A 21 16.87 -4.02 -12.73
N ALA A 22 16.99 -2.98 -11.90
CA ALA A 22 18.26 -2.51 -11.34
C ALA A 22 18.85 -3.46 -10.26
N GLY A 23 18.09 -4.46 -9.80
CA GLY A 23 18.51 -5.40 -8.75
C GLY A 23 18.49 -4.80 -7.35
N GLU A 24 17.87 -3.63 -7.15
CA GLU A 24 17.75 -2.98 -5.85
C GLU A 24 16.78 -3.73 -4.93
N PHE A 25 15.80 -4.42 -5.53
CA PHE A 25 14.84 -5.28 -4.84
C PHE A 25 14.68 -6.62 -5.57
N ALA A 26 14.42 -7.68 -4.81
CA ALA A 26 14.26 -9.03 -5.35
C ALA A 26 12.99 -9.18 -6.22
N ASP A 27 11.90 -8.53 -5.81
CA ASP A 27 10.62 -8.54 -6.51
C ASP A 27 9.75 -7.34 -6.04
N ALA A 28 8.55 -7.24 -6.62
CA ALA A 28 7.61 -6.19 -6.28
C ALA A 28 7.12 -6.27 -4.82
N SER A 29 7.00 -7.49 -4.27
CA SER A 29 6.56 -7.69 -2.89
C SER A 29 7.58 -7.14 -1.90
N ALA A 30 8.86 -7.34 -2.15
CA ALA A 30 9.95 -6.81 -1.33
C ALA A 30 9.95 -5.28 -1.32
N LEU A 31 9.78 -4.66 -2.50
CA LEU A 31 9.72 -3.20 -2.61
C LEU A 31 8.48 -2.62 -1.92
N VAL A 32 7.31 -3.21 -2.14
CA VAL A 32 6.06 -2.77 -1.50
C VAL A 32 6.13 -2.91 0.01
N ALA A 33 6.66 -4.02 0.53
CA ALA A 33 6.85 -4.20 1.96
C ALA A 33 7.75 -3.12 2.56
N GLU A 34 8.84 -2.76 1.87
CA GLU A 34 9.74 -1.71 2.30
C GLU A 34 9.09 -0.32 2.26
N ALA A 35 8.29 -0.03 1.23
CA ALA A 35 7.53 1.21 1.14
C ALA A 35 6.50 1.34 2.27
N VAL A 36 5.77 0.26 2.58
CA VAL A 36 4.82 0.21 3.71
C VAL A 36 5.56 0.42 5.03
N ARG A 37 6.70 -0.25 5.23
CA ARG A 37 7.54 -0.06 6.42
C ARG A 37 8.00 1.39 6.56
N TYR A 38 8.50 1.99 5.49
CA TYR A 38 8.96 3.37 5.43
C TYR A 38 7.82 4.37 5.73
N TYR A 39 6.62 4.07 5.27
CA TYR A 39 5.43 4.87 5.54
C TYR A 39 5.06 4.83 7.02
N LEU A 40 4.94 3.62 7.59
CA LEU A 40 4.59 3.39 9.00
C LEU A 40 5.64 3.92 9.98
N ASP A 41 6.91 3.99 9.57
CA ASP A 41 7.97 4.62 10.37
C ASP A 41 7.77 6.14 10.50
N ARG A 42 7.16 6.77 9.49
CA ARG A 42 6.91 8.23 9.44
C ARG A 42 5.52 8.64 9.89
N HIS A 43 4.57 7.70 9.91
CA HIS A 43 3.18 7.98 10.20
C HIS A 43 2.77 7.10 11.38
N PRO A 44 2.27 7.69 12.49
CA PRO A 44 1.86 6.90 13.65
C PRO A 44 0.80 5.88 13.22
N LEU A 45 0.98 4.63 13.65
CA LEU A 45 0.10 3.52 13.30
C LEU A 45 -1.35 3.82 13.66
N GLU A 46 -1.56 4.57 14.74
CA GLU A 46 -2.86 5.03 15.22
C GLU A 46 -3.58 5.91 14.18
N ALA A 47 -2.85 6.78 13.48
CA ALA A 47 -3.43 7.62 12.42
C ALA A 47 -3.85 6.77 11.21
N TRP A 48 -3.08 5.73 10.89
CA TRP A 48 -3.43 4.80 9.81
C TRP A 48 -4.65 3.95 10.18
N GLN A 49 -4.72 3.45 11.41
CA GLN A 49 -5.88 2.71 11.91
C GLN A 49 -7.15 3.58 11.91
N GLU A 50 -7.02 4.83 12.32
CA GLU A 50 -8.12 5.79 12.32
C GLU A 50 -8.60 6.10 10.89
N TYR A 51 -7.68 6.29 9.93
CA TYR A 51 -8.03 6.43 8.52
C TYR A 51 -8.81 5.23 7.99
N VAL A 52 -8.30 4.01 8.22
CA VAL A 52 -8.98 2.77 7.78
C VAL A 52 -10.37 2.65 8.40
N ARG A 53 -10.52 2.99 9.69
CA ARG A 53 -11.81 3.00 10.37
C ARG A 53 -12.79 3.96 9.71
N GLN A 54 -12.36 5.19 9.41
CA GLN A 54 -13.19 6.20 8.77
C GLN A 54 -13.62 5.78 7.36
N GLU A 55 -12.71 5.20 6.57
CA GLU A 55 -13.03 4.72 5.21
C GLU A 55 -14.04 3.57 5.20
N ILE A 56 -13.90 2.62 6.14
CA ILE A 56 -14.87 1.52 6.31
C ILE A 56 -16.23 2.07 6.73
N GLU A 57 -16.24 3.02 7.66
CA GLU A 57 -17.45 3.66 8.15
C GLU A 57 -18.16 4.45 7.04
N TRP A 58 -17.41 5.25 6.28
CA TRP A 58 -17.92 5.98 5.11
C TRP A 58 -18.50 5.01 4.08
N SER A 59 -17.76 3.96 3.74
CA SER A 59 -18.20 2.94 2.78
C SER A 59 -19.49 2.27 3.22
N ARG A 60 -19.64 1.94 4.51
CA ARG A 60 -20.89 1.37 5.06
C ARG A 60 -22.08 2.31 4.96
N GLN A 61 -21.86 3.61 5.12
CA GLN A 61 -22.92 4.61 5.03
C GLN A 61 -23.35 4.88 3.57
N HIS A 62 -22.47 4.63 2.60
CA HIS A 62 -22.68 4.99 1.19
C HIS A 62 -22.89 3.80 0.26
N ALA A 63 -22.57 2.57 0.67
CA ALA A 63 -22.80 1.35 -0.11
C ALA A 63 -24.28 0.88 -0.16
N GLY A 64 -25.22 1.66 0.38
CA GLY A 64 -26.66 1.41 0.37
C GLY A 64 -27.45 2.22 -0.67
N ARG A 65 -26.88 2.50 -1.85
CA ARG A 65 -27.60 3.12 -2.99
C ARG A 65 -27.40 2.32 -4.26
#